data_AF-W6NS31-F1
#
_entry.id   AF-W6NS31-F1
#
_cell.length_a   1.000
_cell.length_b   1.000
_cell.length_c   1.000
_cell.angle_alpha   90.00
_cell.angle_beta   90.00
_cell.angle_gamma   90.00
#
_symmetry.space_group_name_H-M   'P 1'
#
loop_
_entity.id
_entity.type
_entity.pdbx_description
1 polymer ?
#
loop_
_entity_poly.entity_id
_entity_poly.type
_entity_poly.pdbx_seq_one_letter_code
_entity_poly.pdbx_strand_id
1 'polypeptide(L)'
;MKSAFLLTVLVPTVVAQCSFKKENLVSIFKVKGNTVWVEFINKNITNGHWTGLAFGENMRNLEIVVAKVIGNEASLVTGSTFTYGGVMLDPTPYVEEKLLSYKNNQLKFGFTRPWGKNGPRGHSLKECQKWHFIKEGGIIGGLLISHEKAMEMNVCLKDCMWHII
;
A
#
# COMPACT_ATOMS: atom_id res chain seq x y z
N MET A 1 -32.78 -17.93 -45.73
CA MET A 1 -31.40 -17.67 -45.30
C MET A 1 -31.44 -17.06 -43.91
N LYS A 2 -30.98 -17.78 -42.87
CA LYS A 2 -30.92 -17.25 -41.49
C LYS A 2 -29.55 -16.63 -41.29
N SER A 3 -29.49 -15.31 -41.24
CA SER A 3 -28.28 -14.55 -40.97
C SER A 3 -28.00 -14.61 -39.46
N ALA A 4 -26.88 -15.22 -39.07
CA ALA A 4 -26.42 -15.23 -37.68
C ALA A 4 -25.56 -13.99 -37.44
N PHE A 5 -26.05 -13.06 -36.62
CA PHE A 5 -25.27 -11.94 -36.11
C PHE A 5 -24.29 -12.46 -35.06
N LEU A 6 -22.98 -12.44 -35.35
CA LEU A 6 -21.93 -12.66 -34.35
C LEU A 6 -21.86 -11.42 -33.45
N LEU A 7 -22.33 -11.55 -32.20
CA LEU A 7 -22.09 -10.57 -31.15
C LEU A 7 -20.67 -10.78 -30.61
N THR A 8 -19.73 -9.91 -30.99
CA THR A 8 -18.40 -9.87 -30.38
C THR A 8 -18.49 -9.20 -29.01
N VAL A 9 -18.43 -10.01 -27.95
CA VAL A 9 -18.34 -9.51 -26.56
C VAL A 9 -16.91 -9.03 -26.33
N LEU A 10 -16.72 -7.71 -26.32
CA LEU A 10 -15.48 -7.07 -25.87
C LEU A 10 -15.36 -7.26 -24.36
N VAL A 11 -14.53 -8.22 -23.93
CA VAL A 11 -14.16 -8.36 -22.51
C VAL A 11 -13.21 -7.21 -22.17
N PRO A 12 -13.53 -6.33 -21.20
CA PRO A 12 -12.62 -5.27 -20.81
C PRO A 12 -11.36 -5.90 -20.19
N THR A 13 -10.22 -5.72 -20.84
CA THR A 13 -8.91 -6.07 -20.30
C THR A 13 -8.49 -4.99 -19.32
N VAL A 14 -8.43 -5.32 -18.04
CA VAL A 14 -7.86 -4.43 -17.02
C VAL A 14 -6.35 -4.38 -17.28
N VAL A 15 -5.84 -3.21 -17.69
CA VAL A 15 -4.39 -3.01 -17.81
C VAL A 15 -3.78 -3.08 -16.41
N ALA A 16 -2.76 -3.92 -16.26
CA ALA A 16 -2.04 -4.10 -15.01
C ALA A 16 -1.40 -2.79 -14.55
N GLN A 17 -1.82 -2.28 -13.38
CA GLN A 17 -1.24 -1.07 -12.80
C GLN A 17 -0.24 -1.41 -11.70
N CYS A 18 1.02 -1.58 -12.08
CA CYS A 18 2.12 -1.94 -11.17
C CYS A 18 2.84 -0.75 -10.55
N SER A 19 2.27 0.45 -10.74
CA SER A 19 2.71 1.65 -10.06
C SER A 19 1.53 2.59 -9.82
N PHE A 20 1.56 3.24 -8.66
CA PHE A 20 0.69 4.35 -8.32
C PHE A 20 1.49 5.65 -8.37
N LYS A 21 0.91 6.70 -8.96
CA LYS A 21 1.47 8.06 -8.89
C LYS A 21 0.34 9.07 -8.84
N LYS A 22 0.24 9.80 -7.74
CA LYS A 22 -0.71 10.89 -7.57
C LYS A 22 -0.16 11.89 -6.56
N GLU A 23 -0.25 13.18 -6.89
CA GLU A 23 0.32 14.26 -6.07
C GLU A 23 1.79 13.97 -5.70
N ASN A 24 2.10 13.95 -4.40
CA ASN A 24 3.43 13.72 -3.84
C ASN A 24 3.71 12.25 -3.54
N LEU A 25 2.79 11.34 -3.89
CA LEU A 25 2.87 9.92 -3.59
C LEU A 25 3.25 9.11 -4.83
N VAL A 26 4.18 8.18 -4.65
CA VAL A 26 4.54 7.18 -5.65
C VAL A 26 4.61 5.83 -4.97
N SER A 27 4.05 4.80 -5.59
CA SER A 27 4.22 3.42 -5.17
C SER A 27 4.60 2.54 -6.35
N ILE A 28 5.47 1.57 -6.14
CA ILE A 28 5.90 0.59 -7.15
C ILE A 28 5.70 -0.80 -6.56
N PHE A 29 5.08 -1.68 -7.35
CA PHE A 29 4.78 -3.06 -6.96
C PHE A 29 5.56 -4.04 -7.83
N LYS A 30 6.18 -5.03 -7.21
CA LYS A 30 6.88 -6.12 -7.90
C LYS A 30 6.60 -7.44 -7.20
N VAL A 31 6.40 -8.51 -7.95
CA VAL A 31 6.26 -9.86 -7.42
C VAL A 31 7.40 -10.74 -7.93
N LYS A 32 8.11 -11.42 -7.02
CA LYS A 32 9.15 -12.41 -7.32
C LYS A 32 8.87 -13.69 -6.54
N GLY A 33 8.54 -14.77 -7.23
CA GLY A 33 8.13 -16.02 -6.58
C GLY A 33 6.91 -15.79 -5.69
N ASN A 34 7.02 -16.12 -4.41
CA ASN A 34 5.94 -15.92 -3.42
C ASN A 34 6.12 -14.63 -2.57
N THR A 35 6.96 -13.70 -3.02
CA THR A 35 7.27 -12.47 -2.29
C THR A 35 6.78 -11.26 -3.07
N VAL A 36 6.05 -10.39 -2.38
CA VAL A 36 5.67 -9.06 -2.87
C VAL A 36 6.69 -8.06 -2.34
N TRP A 37 7.21 -7.24 -3.24
CA TRP A 37 8.01 -6.07 -2.93
C TRP A 37 7.19 -4.80 -3.24
N VAL A 38 7.15 -3.89 -2.28
CA VAL A 38 6.51 -2.59 -2.43
C VAL A 38 7.49 -1.50 -2.09
N GLU A 39 7.66 -0.51 -2.97
CA GLU A 39 8.30 0.76 -2.65
C GLU A 39 7.26 1.85 -2.57
N PHE A 40 7.38 2.72 -1.58
CA PHE A 40 6.54 3.89 -1.42
C PHE A 40 7.40 5.13 -1.17
N ILE A 41 7.01 6.23 -1.82
CA ILE A 41 7.67 7.53 -1.72
C ILE A 41 6.61 8.57 -1.40
N ASN A 42 6.85 9.35 -0.36
CA ASN A 42 6.10 10.56 -0.04
C ASN A 42 7.05 11.75 -0.06
N LYS A 43 6.86 12.67 -1.00
CA LYS A 43 7.75 13.82 -1.23
C LYS A 43 7.50 15.03 -0.35
N ASN A 44 6.55 14.97 0.57
CA ASN A 44 6.17 16.13 1.39
C ASN A 44 5.66 15.72 2.77
N ILE A 45 6.35 14.81 3.45
CA ILE A 45 6.04 14.46 4.84
C ILE A 45 7.00 15.19 5.80
N THR A 46 6.44 15.72 6.87
CA THR A 46 7.17 16.49 7.88
C THR A 46 7.28 15.72 9.19
N ASN A 47 8.16 16.17 10.07
CA ASN A 47 8.28 15.64 11.43
C ASN A 47 6.94 15.71 12.18
N GLY A 48 6.65 14.71 13.02
CA GLY A 48 5.38 14.59 13.75
C GLY A 48 4.23 14.01 12.94
N HIS A 49 4.49 13.48 11.75
CA HIS A 49 3.49 12.86 10.88
C HIS A 49 3.83 11.42 10.54
N TRP A 50 2.80 10.68 10.13
CA TRP A 50 2.91 9.34 9.57
C TRP A 50 2.26 9.27 8.19
N THR A 51 2.70 8.33 7.35
CA THR A 51 2.11 8.03 6.03
C THR A 51 2.11 6.52 5.84
N GLY A 52 1.31 5.98 4.93
CA GLY A 52 1.25 4.54 4.80
C GLY A 52 0.43 4.02 3.63
N LEU A 53 0.41 2.69 3.57
CA LEU A 53 -0.29 1.89 2.58
C LEU A 53 -1.16 0.88 3.31
N ALA A 54 -2.47 0.91 3.06
CA ALA A 54 -3.38 -0.14 3.49
C ALA A 54 -3.97 -0.88 2.29
N PHE A 55 -4.38 -2.13 2.44
CA PHE A 55 -4.91 -2.94 1.34
C PHE A 55 -6.11 -3.77 1.78
N GLY A 56 -7.13 -3.79 0.93
CA GLY A 56 -8.46 -4.34 1.19
C GLY A 56 -9.57 -3.29 1.07
N GLU A 57 -10.81 -3.67 1.40
CA GLU A 57 -11.99 -2.81 1.18
C GLU A 57 -12.32 -1.89 2.36
N ASN A 58 -12.90 -0.72 2.07
CA ASN A 58 -13.57 0.19 3.03
C ASN A 58 -12.73 0.71 4.23
N MET A 59 -11.39 0.55 4.23
CA MET A 59 -10.47 1.01 5.28
C MET A 59 -10.82 0.56 6.72
N ARG A 60 -11.66 -0.46 6.90
CA ARG A 60 -12.01 -0.97 8.24
C ARG A 60 -11.23 -2.25 8.53
N ASN A 61 -10.40 -2.22 9.59
CA ASN A 61 -9.59 -3.35 10.02
C ASN A 61 -8.68 -3.91 8.91
N LEU A 62 -8.17 -3.04 8.03
CA LEU A 62 -7.23 -3.44 6.99
C LEU A 62 -5.82 -3.53 7.56
N GLU A 63 -5.02 -4.44 7.02
CA GLU A 63 -3.57 -4.38 7.22
C GLU A 63 -3.02 -3.09 6.62
N ILE A 64 -2.17 -2.41 7.39
CA ILE A 64 -1.49 -1.19 6.98
C ILE A 64 0.00 -1.29 7.31
N VAL A 65 0.83 -0.82 6.39
CA VAL A 65 2.26 -0.55 6.60
C VAL A 65 2.43 0.95 6.71
N VAL A 66 3.08 1.39 7.79
CA VAL A 66 3.18 2.80 8.16
C VAL A 66 4.63 3.18 8.37
N ALA A 67 5.01 4.32 7.80
CA ALA A 67 6.23 5.02 8.17
C ALA A 67 5.89 6.23 9.04
N LYS A 68 6.56 6.34 10.18
CA LYS A 68 6.44 7.45 11.13
C LYS A 68 7.68 8.32 11.04
N VAL A 69 7.53 9.64 11.12
CA VAL A 69 8.65 10.58 11.24
C VAL A 69 8.56 11.28 12.59
N ILE A 70 9.48 10.97 13.50
CA ILE A 70 9.54 11.54 14.85
C ILE A 70 10.98 11.93 15.15
N GLY A 71 11.21 13.14 15.64
CA GLY A 71 12.57 13.65 15.87
C GLY A 71 13.40 13.73 14.58
N ASN A 72 12.77 13.91 13.42
CA ASN A 72 13.38 13.80 12.08
C ASN A 72 13.97 12.41 11.75
N GLU A 73 13.61 11.38 12.50
CA GLU A 73 13.97 10.00 12.21
C GLU A 73 12.74 9.23 11.72
N ALA A 74 12.95 8.39 10.69
CA ALA A 74 11.89 7.54 10.17
C ALA A 74 11.93 6.16 10.82
N SER A 75 10.77 5.56 11.02
CA SER A 75 10.63 4.15 11.42
C SER A 75 9.45 3.49 10.70
N LEU A 76 9.58 2.21 10.36
CA LEU A 76 8.52 1.42 9.72
C LEU A 76 7.83 0.52 10.75
N VAL A 77 6.50 0.53 10.74
CA VAL A 77 5.65 -0.30 11.61
C VAL A 77 4.46 -0.85 10.81
N THR A 78 3.76 -1.82 11.36
CA THR A 78 2.48 -2.30 10.82
C THR A 78 1.35 -2.15 11.83
N GLY A 79 0.12 -2.25 11.37
CA GLY A 79 -1.04 -2.19 12.23
C GLY A 79 -2.34 -2.51 11.49
N SER A 80 -3.44 -2.04 12.07
CA SER A 80 -4.76 -2.06 11.46
C SER A 80 -5.42 -0.69 11.40
N THR A 81 -6.13 -0.44 10.31
CA THR A 81 -6.90 0.79 10.11
C THR A 81 -8.22 0.79 10.87
N PHE A 82 -8.69 1.98 11.26
CA PHE A 82 -10.04 2.20 11.79
C PHE A 82 -10.75 3.28 10.97
N THR A 83 -11.16 2.93 9.74
CA THR A 83 -11.68 3.85 8.71
C THR A 83 -10.69 4.97 8.41
N TYR A 84 -11.04 6.23 8.69
CA TYR A 84 -10.15 7.40 8.60
C TYR A 84 -9.58 7.81 9.96
N GLY A 85 -9.79 6.98 10.99
CA GLY A 85 -9.22 7.14 12.31
C GLY A 85 -7.72 6.82 12.35
N GLY A 86 -7.21 6.70 13.57
CA GLY A 86 -5.82 6.33 13.80
C GLY A 86 -5.47 4.91 13.38
N VAL A 87 -4.20 4.57 13.58
CA VAL A 87 -3.68 3.21 13.34
C VAL A 87 -3.50 2.50 14.68
N MET A 88 -4.11 1.33 14.82
CA MET A 88 -3.82 0.42 15.92
C MET A 88 -2.57 -0.38 15.56
N LEU A 89 -1.45 -0.08 16.21
CA LEU A 89 -0.17 -0.70 15.91
C LEU A 89 -0.16 -2.19 16.29
N ASP A 90 0.48 -2.98 15.44
CA ASP A 90 0.82 -4.36 15.77
C ASP A 90 1.97 -4.38 16.80
N PRO A 91 2.09 -5.43 17.65
CA PRO A 91 3.18 -5.56 18.61
C PRO A 91 4.55 -5.68 17.94
N THR A 92 4.58 -6.19 16.71
CA THR A 92 5.77 -6.34 15.86
C THR A 92 5.41 -6.07 14.41
N PRO A 93 6.33 -5.55 13.57
CA PRO A 93 6.09 -5.44 12.14
C PRO A 93 5.88 -6.81 11.48
N TYR A 94 4.86 -6.93 10.64
CA TYR A 94 4.58 -8.14 9.85
C TYR A 94 5.05 -8.02 8.39
N VAL A 95 6.03 -7.16 8.15
CA VAL A 95 6.74 -7.02 6.88
C VAL A 95 8.22 -6.94 7.15
N GLU A 96 9.03 -7.34 6.19
CA GLU A 96 10.48 -7.17 6.27
C GLU A 96 10.85 -5.83 5.62
N GLU A 97 11.46 -4.93 6.39
CA GLU A 97 11.97 -3.66 5.88
C GLU A 97 13.19 -3.91 4.97
N LYS A 98 13.20 -3.27 3.81
CA LYS A 98 14.29 -3.37 2.83
C LYS A 98 14.91 -2.02 2.48
N LEU A 99 14.17 -0.95 2.76
CA LEU A 99 14.58 0.41 2.50
C LEU A 99 13.83 1.32 3.46
N LEU A 100 14.56 2.23 4.08
CA LEU A 100 13.99 3.35 4.82
C LEU A 100 14.94 4.54 4.73
N SER A 101 14.42 5.67 4.25
CA SER A 101 15.19 6.90 4.09
C SER A 101 14.26 8.09 4.27
N TYR A 102 14.68 9.05 5.08
CA TYR A 102 14.01 10.33 5.22
C TYR A 102 15.03 11.47 5.08
N LYS A 103 14.88 12.27 4.04
CA LYS A 103 15.77 13.40 3.75
C LYS A 103 15.00 14.49 3.00
N ASN A 104 15.21 15.75 3.37
CA ASN A 104 14.59 16.91 2.70
C ASN A 104 13.05 16.78 2.59
N ASN A 105 12.39 16.36 3.68
CA ASN A 105 10.94 16.09 3.73
C ASN A 105 10.44 15.03 2.72
N GLN A 106 11.36 14.27 2.14
CA GLN A 106 11.06 13.12 1.31
C GLN A 106 11.33 11.85 2.09
N LEU A 107 10.28 11.08 2.30
CA LEU A 107 10.34 9.74 2.85
C LEU A 107 10.27 8.73 1.71
N LYS A 108 11.16 7.75 1.75
CA LYS A 108 11.11 6.56 0.92
C LYS A 108 11.20 5.34 1.83
N PHE A 109 10.23 4.44 1.72
CA PHE A 109 10.33 3.13 2.35
C PHE A 109 10.05 2.02 1.36
N GLY A 110 10.61 0.85 1.62
CA GLY A 110 10.38 -0.35 0.85
C GLY A 110 10.34 -1.55 1.76
N PHE A 111 9.40 -2.46 1.50
CA PHE A 111 9.21 -3.65 2.31
C PHE A 111 8.88 -4.87 1.46
N THR A 112 9.10 -6.04 2.03
CA THR A 112 8.65 -7.31 1.49
C THR A 112 7.72 -8.05 2.42
N ARG A 113 6.80 -8.81 1.84
CA ARG A 113 5.98 -9.78 2.56
C ARG A 113 5.61 -10.97 1.68
N PRO A 114 5.18 -12.09 2.28
CA PRO A 114 4.54 -13.17 1.53
C PRO A 114 3.35 -12.65 0.74
N TRP A 115 3.20 -13.17 -0.48
CA TRP A 115 2.08 -12.87 -1.38
C TRP A 115 0.76 -13.46 -0.89
N GLY A 116 0.83 -14.60 -0.19
CA GLY A 116 -0.32 -15.21 0.48
C GLY A 116 -0.76 -14.50 1.76
N LYS A 117 -1.48 -15.24 2.61
CA LYS A 117 -1.86 -14.78 3.94
C LYS A 117 -0.62 -14.46 4.77
N ASN A 118 -0.63 -13.30 5.42
CA ASN A 118 0.44 -12.87 6.32
C ASN A 118 -0.17 -11.91 7.35
N GLY A 119 0.51 -11.69 8.48
CA GLY A 119 0.05 -10.78 9.53
C GLY A 119 -1.11 -11.31 10.42
N PRO A 120 -1.47 -10.59 11.48
CA PRO A 120 -2.52 -11.00 12.43
C PRO A 120 -3.91 -11.09 11.82
N ARG A 121 -4.16 -10.34 10.75
CA ARG A 121 -5.44 -10.32 10.04
C ARG A 121 -5.48 -11.36 8.91
N GLY A 122 -4.36 -12.03 8.64
CA GLY A 122 -4.25 -13.12 7.67
C GLY A 122 -4.59 -12.67 6.24
N HIS A 123 -4.32 -11.40 5.91
CA HIS A 123 -4.76 -10.82 4.64
C HIS A 123 -3.91 -11.36 3.48
N SER A 124 -4.57 -11.69 2.37
CA SER A 124 -3.92 -12.21 1.17
C SER A 124 -3.79 -11.14 0.10
N LEU A 125 -2.65 -11.13 -0.60
CA LEU A 125 -2.37 -10.23 -1.71
C LEU A 125 -2.50 -10.89 -3.09
N LYS A 126 -3.01 -12.14 -3.14
CA LYS A 126 -3.15 -12.93 -4.37
C LYS A 126 -4.20 -12.39 -5.34
N GLU A 127 -5.31 -11.89 -4.79
CA GLU A 127 -6.41 -11.35 -5.59
C GLU A 127 -6.24 -9.85 -5.83
N CYS A 128 -6.84 -9.39 -6.92
CA CYS A 128 -7.00 -7.96 -7.19
C CYS A 128 -7.77 -7.31 -6.05
N GLN A 129 -7.28 -6.18 -5.56
CA GLN A 129 -7.91 -5.49 -4.45
C GLN A 129 -7.57 -4.01 -4.44
N LYS A 130 -8.38 -3.25 -3.71
CA LYS A 130 -8.12 -1.86 -3.45
C LYS A 130 -6.90 -1.67 -2.54
N TRP A 131 -6.03 -0.76 -2.94
CA TRP A 131 -4.94 -0.21 -2.14
C TRP A 131 -5.24 1.24 -1.81
N HIS A 132 -4.97 1.61 -0.57
CA HIS A 132 -5.20 2.92 0.02
C HIS A 132 -3.85 3.58 0.30
N PHE A 133 -3.61 4.71 -0.32
CA PHE A 133 -2.39 5.50 -0.22
C PHE A 133 -2.69 6.71 0.67
N ILE A 134 -2.17 6.67 1.89
CA ILE A 134 -2.44 7.70 2.90
C ILE A 134 -1.35 8.76 2.81
N LYS A 135 -1.74 9.98 2.47
CA LYS A 135 -0.80 11.10 2.33
C LYS A 135 -0.12 11.42 3.65
N GLU A 136 -0.89 11.72 4.68
CA GLU A 136 -0.37 11.96 6.02
C GLU A 136 -1.46 11.81 7.08
N GLY A 137 -1.04 11.52 8.31
CA GLY A 137 -1.80 11.69 9.54
C GLY A 137 -0.88 12.19 10.65
N GLY A 138 -1.46 12.80 11.69
CA GLY A 138 -0.67 13.36 12.80
C GLY A 138 -0.18 12.30 13.80
N ILE A 139 0.85 12.66 14.56
CA ILE A 139 1.33 11.89 15.71
C ILE A 139 1.22 12.76 16.97
N ILE A 140 0.44 12.34 17.95
CA ILE A 140 0.26 13.04 19.23
C ILE A 140 0.52 12.07 20.37
N GLY A 141 1.49 12.38 21.25
CA GLY A 141 1.85 11.50 22.36
C GLY A 141 2.27 10.10 21.92
N GLY A 142 2.85 9.97 20.71
CA GLY A 142 3.23 8.69 20.10
C GLY A 142 2.07 7.93 19.42
N LEU A 143 0.83 8.40 19.55
CA LEU A 143 -0.33 7.81 18.90
C LEU A 143 -0.50 8.34 17.48
N LEU A 144 -0.76 7.44 16.55
CA LEU A 144 -1.07 7.77 15.16
C LEU A 144 -2.55 8.13 15.09
N ILE A 145 -2.85 9.41 14.87
CA ILE A 145 -4.23 9.91 14.83
C ILE A 145 -4.81 9.82 13.41
N SER A 146 -6.05 10.28 13.28
CA SER A 146 -6.79 10.32 12.01
C SER A 146 -6.01 10.95 10.86
N HIS A 147 -6.38 10.51 9.66
CA HIS A 147 -5.83 11.00 8.40
C HIS A 147 -6.97 11.44 7.47
N GLU A 148 -6.64 12.25 6.46
CA GLU A 148 -7.61 12.60 5.42
C GLU A 148 -7.97 11.39 4.54
N LYS A 149 -9.00 11.51 3.70
CA LYS A 149 -9.41 10.43 2.79
C LYS A 149 -8.21 9.93 1.97
N ALA A 150 -7.95 8.63 2.05
CA ALA A 150 -6.87 8.01 1.30
C ALA A 150 -7.15 8.07 -0.21
N MET A 151 -6.07 8.13 -0.99
CA MET A 151 -6.16 7.90 -2.44
C MET A 151 -6.28 6.39 -2.68
N GLU A 152 -7.01 5.99 -3.70
CA GLU A 152 -7.32 4.58 -3.94
C GLU A 152 -6.89 4.13 -5.34
N MET A 153 -6.44 2.88 -5.46
CA MET A 153 -6.17 2.21 -6.74
C MET A 153 -6.51 0.73 -6.61
N ASN A 154 -7.13 0.13 -7.62
CA ASN A 154 -7.27 -1.33 -7.68
C ASN A 154 -5.97 -1.93 -8.24
N VAL A 155 -5.38 -2.90 -7.53
CA VAL A 155 -4.09 -3.50 -7.89
C VAL A 155 -4.22 -5.01 -7.99
N CYS A 156 -3.81 -5.55 -9.13
CA CYS A 156 -3.71 -6.98 -9.39
C CYS A 156 -2.24 -7.40 -9.39
N LEU A 157 -1.71 -7.79 -8.24
CA LEU A 157 -0.27 -8.07 -8.09
C LEU A 157 0.23 -9.25 -8.94
N LYS A 158 -0.65 -10.18 -9.32
CA LYS A 158 -0.35 -11.26 -10.26
C LYS A 158 0.15 -10.75 -11.62
N ASP A 159 -0.26 -9.55 -12.01
CA ASP A 159 0.13 -8.94 -13.28
C ASP A 159 1.40 -8.07 -13.14
N CYS A 160 1.97 -8.00 -11.93
CA CYS A 160 3.19 -7.27 -11.59
C CYS A 160 4.37 -8.20 -11.33
N MET A 161 4.32 -9.39 -11.92
CA MET A 161 5.43 -10.33 -11.86
C MET A 161 6.65 -9.74 -12.56
N TRP A 162 7.81 -9.87 -11.91
CA TRP A 162 9.06 -9.60 -12.59
C TRP A 162 9.28 -10.68 -13.65
N HIS A 163 8.94 -10.36 -14.90
CA HIS A 163 9.41 -11.16 -16.02
C HIS A 163 10.91 -10.92 -16.12
N ILE A 164 11.70 -11.94 -15.78
CA ILE A 164 13.06 -12.05 -16.29
C ILE A 164 12.85 -12.23 -17.81
N ILE A 165 13.15 -11.18 -18.57
CA ILE A 165 13.35 -11.27 -20.02
C ILE A 165 14.75 -11.84 -20.23
#